data_AF-A0A0J9TE37-F1
#
_entry.id   AF-A0A0J9TE37-F1
#
_cell.length_a   1.000
_cell.length_b   1.000
_cell.length_c   1.000
_cell.angle_alpha   90.00
_cell.angle_beta   90.00
_cell.angle_gamma   90.00
#
_symmetry.space_group_name_H-M   'P 1'
#
loop_
_entity.id
_entity.type
_entity.pdbx_description
1 polymer ?
#
loop_
_entity_poly.entity_id
_entity_poly.type
_entity_poly.pdbx_seq_one_letter_code
_entity_poly.pdbx_strand_id
1 'polypeptide(L)'
;MADQANLKLLKIKSSIAIDEASSPVVIDRQGMEKTSKLKERKRKRYKTRVKWDQRETERLIDGINKYGVSNWRKIMEAYSFSESRTNVSLKDKYRNFKKVFIIEKD
;
A
#
# COMPACT_ATOMS: atom_id res chain seq x y z
N MET A 1 -19.28 24.25 17.36
CA MET A 1 -17.97 24.86 17.02
C MET A 1 -16.91 23.78 17.15
N ALA A 2 -16.02 23.67 16.17
CA ALA A 2 -15.30 22.45 15.80
C ALA A 2 -14.27 21.94 16.82
N ASP A 3 -14.42 20.68 17.24
CA ASP A 3 -13.36 19.89 17.86
C ASP A 3 -12.46 19.29 16.77
N GLN A 4 -11.32 19.95 16.52
CA GLN A 4 -10.27 19.39 15.67
C GLN A 4 -9.18 18.76 16.53
N ALA A 5 -9.20 17.42 16.59
CA ALA A 5 -8.08 16.60 17.04
C ALA A 5 -6.85 16.85 16.15
N ASN A 6 -5.72 17.22 16.77
CA ASN A 6 -4.43 17.23 16.09
C ASN A 6 -3.50 16.23 16.78
N LEU A 7 -3.54 14.99 16.29
CA LEU A 7 -2.69 13.89 16.72
C LEU A 7 -1.25 14.18 16.27
N LYS A 8 -0.39 14.65 17.19
CA LYS A 8 1.02 14.96 16.94
C LYS A 8 1.80 13.69 16.55
N LEU A 9 2.12 13.59 15.26
CA LEU A 9 3.13 12.66 14.73
C LEU A 9 4.51 13.01 15.31
N LEU A 10 5.02 12.13 16.19
CA LEU A 10 6.39 12.17 16.69
C LEU A 10 7.35 11.91 15.51
N LYS A 11 7.90 12.98 14.93
CA LYS A 11 9.16 12.92 14.16
C LYS A 11 10.23 12.44 15.15
N ILE A 12 10.80 11.28 14.90
CA ILE A 12 12.01 10.81 15.58
C ILE A 12 13.08 11.87 15.32
N LYS A 13 13.34 12.70 16.34
CA LYS A 13 14.48 13.61 16.36
C LYS A 13 15.72 12.77 16.59
N SER A 14 16.69 12.92 15.69
CA SER A 14 18.06 12.46 15.83
C SER A 14 18.63 12.87 17.19
N SER A 15 18.96 11.88 18.02
CA SER A 15 19.67 12.11 19.29
C SER A 15 21.14 12.35 19.00
N ILE A 16 21.54 13.62 19.07
CA ILE A 16 22.93 14.02 19.27
C ILE A 16 23.24 13.72 20.74
N ALA A 17 24.14 12.77 21.00
CA ALA A 17 24.80 12.63 22.29
C ALA A 17 26.15 13.33 22.18
N ILE A 18 26.39 14.29 23.06
CA ILE A 18 27.68 14.97 23.24
C ILE A 18 28.26 14.34 24.50
N ASP A 19 29.26 13.48 24.37
CA ASP A 19 30.14 13.14 25.48
C ASP A 19 31.37 14.07 25.47
N GLU A 20 31.46 14.81 26.56
CA GLU A 20 32.44 15.84 26.85
C GLU A 20 33.71 15.19 27.41
N ALA A 21 34.50 14.52 26.56
CA ALA A 21 35.80 13.96 26.98
C ALA A 21 36.82 13.74 25.85
N SER A 22 36.69 14.39 24.70
CA SER A 22 37.74 14.37 23.68
C SER A 22 37.92 15.76 23.05
N SER A 23 39.14 16.28 23.15
CA SER A 23 39.55 17.55 22.54
C SER A 23 39.15 17.64 21.07
N PRO A 24 38.89 18.84 20.53
CA PRO A 24 38.59 19.00 19.12
C PRO A 24 39.86 18.70 18.31
N VAL A 25 39.99 17.47 17.85
CA VAL A 25 40.94 17.15 16.79
C VAL A 25 40.39 17.82 15.53
N VAL A 26 41.01 18.94 15.17
CA VAL A 26 40.92 19.54 13.84
C VAL A 26 41.42 18.50 12.83
N ILE A 27 40.52 17.67 12.33
CA ILE A 27 40.81 16.80 11.19
C ILE A 27 40.73 17.68 9.95
N ASP A 28 41.91 17.99 9.43
CA ASP A 28 42.18 18.71 8.21
C ASP A 28 41.27 18.22 7.06
N ARG A 29 40.63 19.18 6.39
CA ARG A 29 39.56 18.95 5.41
C ARG A 29 40.15 18.64 4.03
N GLN A 30 41.07 17.67 3.97
CA GLN A 30 41.78 17.33 2.74
C GLN A 30 41.22 16.04 2.12
N GLY A 31 40.47 16.24 1.03
CA GLY A 31 40.30 15.34 -0.11
C GLY A 31 40.11 13.85 0.18
N MET A 32 38.86 13.38 0.20
CA MET A 32 38.55 12.00 -0.15
C MET A 32 37.25 11.96 -0.97
N GLU A 33 37.39 12.04 -2.29
CA GLU A 33 36.35 11.55 -3.21
C GLU A 33 36.15 10.05 -2.97
N LYS A 34 35.17 9.70 -2.15
CA LYS A 34 34.65 8.34 -2.09
C LYS A 34 33.52 8.26 -3.09
N THR A 35 33.83 7.70 -4.25
CA THR A 35 32.86 7.26 -5.27
C THR A 35 31.89 6.26 -4.62
N SER A 36 30.83 6.77 -4.01
CA SER A 36 29.74 5.97 -3.51
C SER A 36 28.97 5.42 -4.72
N LYS A 37 29.38 4.25 -5.23
CA LYS A 37 28.52 3.40 -6.04
C LYS A 37 27.35 2.96 -5.16
N LEU A 38 26.36 3.85 -5.02
CA LEU A 38 25.08 3.54 -4.42
C LEU A 38 24.42 2.53 -5.35
N LYS A 39 24.47 1.25 -4.96
CA LYS A 39 23.78 0.15 -5.65
C LYS A 39 22.29 0.50 -5.62
N GLU A 40 21.80 1.07 -6.71
CA GLU A 40 20.42 1.53 -6.82
C GLU A 40 19.49 0.32 -6.75
N ARG A 41 19.00 0.03 -5.53
CA ARG A 41 17.91 -0.92 -5.32
C ARG A 41 16.70 -0.31 -6.01
N LYS A 42 16.47 -0.68 -7.28
CA LYS A 42 15.30 -0.27 -8.06
C LYS A 42 14.07 -0.51 -7.18
N ARG A 43 13.52 0.57 -6.60
CA ARG A 43 12.28 0.51 -5.83
C ARG A 43 11.24 -0.03 -6.80
N LYS A 44 10.71 -1.24 -6.52
CA LYS A 44 9.65 -1.83 -7.36
C LYS A 44 8.53 -0.79 -7.44
N ARG A 45 8.29 -0.24 -8.63
CA ARG A 45 7.18 0.69 -8.84
C ARG A 45 5.90 -0.08 -8.56
N TYR A 46 5.22 0.27 -7.48
CA TYR A 46 3.91 -0.31 -7.17
C TYR A 46 2.94 0.16 -8.25
N LYS A 47 2.20 -0.79 -8.84
CA LYS A 47 1.16 -0.47 -9.82
C LYS A 47 0.12 0.43 -9.14
N THR A 48 -0.24 1.53 -9.79
CA THR A 48 -1.26 2.47 -9.30
C THR A 48 -2.55 1.70 -9.02
N ARG A 49 -3.16 1.93 -7.86
CA ARG A 49 -4.40 1.25 -7.47
C ARG A 49 -5.52 1.70 -8.40
N VAL A 50 -6.10 0.77 -9.15
CA VAL A 50 -7.25 1.02 -10.03
C VAL A 50 -8.54 0.87 -9.21
N LYS A 51 -9.36 1.93 -9.17
CA LYS A 51 -10.68 1.91 -8.52
C LYS A 51 -11.58 0.90 -9.23
N TRP A 52 -12.49 0.27 -8.49
CA TRP A 52 -13.49 -0.62 -9.06
C TRP A 52 -14.64 0.20 -9.61
N ASP A 53 -15.02 -0.07 -10.85
CA ASP A 53 -16.22 0.52 -11.41
C ASP A 53 -17.48 -0.12 -10.81
N GLN A 54 -18.59 0.61 -10.84
CA GLN A 54 -19.87 0.11 -10.34
C GLN A 54 -20.34 -1.09 -11.17
N ARG A 55 -20.24 -1.01 -12.51
CA ARG A 55 -20.66 -2.11 -13.40
C ARG A 55 -19.79 -3.36 -13.20
N GLU A 56 -18.49 -3.18 -12.99
CA GLU A 56 -17.58 -4.28 -12.63
C GLU A 56 -18.01 -4.94 -11.31
N THR A 57 -18.41 -4.14 -10.34
CA THR A 57 -18.87 -4.62 -9.04
C THR A 57 -20.18 -5.42 -9.16
N GLU A 58 -21.15 -4.92 -9.93
CA GLU A 58 -22.41 -5.61 -10.21
C GLU A 58 -22.18 -6.96 -10.89
N ARG A 59 -21.31 -7.01 -11.92
CA ARG A 59 -20.91 -8.25 -12.60
C ARG A 59 -20.24 -9.24 -11.65
N LEU A 60 -19.41 -8.75 -10.73
CA LEU A 60 -18.80 -9.60 -9.70
C LEU A 60 -19.86 -10.22 -8.79
N ILE A 61 -20.83 -9.44 -8.32
CA ILE A 61 -21.92 -9.93 -7.46
C ILE A 61 -22.78 -10.95 -8.20
N ASP A 62 -23.20 -10.64 -9.43
CA ASP A 62 -23.99 -11.54 -10.27
C ASP A 62 -23.23 -12.85 -10.54
N GLY A 63 -21.95 -12.76 -10.87
CA GLY A 63 -21.11 -13.94 -11.06
C GLY A 63 -20.94 -14.79 -9.80
N ILE A 64 -20.81 -14.17 -8.63
CA ILE A 64 -20.77 -14.90 -7.36
C ILE A 64 -22.11 -15.59 -7.08
N ASN A 65 -23.24 -14.94 -7.36
CA ASN A 65 -24.56 -15.54 -7.19
C ASN A 65 -24.79 -16.72 -8.14
N LYS A 66 -24.27 -16.63 -9.37
CA LYS A 66 -24.45 -17.64 -10.42
C LYS A 66 -23.48 -18.82 -10.31
N TYR A 67 -22.21 -18.56 -9.99
CA TYR A 67 -21.14 -19.57 -10.00
C TYR A 67 -20.61 -19.91 -8.62
N GLY A 68 -20.92 -19.13 -7.58
CA GLY A 68 -20.43 -19.34 -6.22
C GLY A 68 -19.05 -18.71 -5.94
N VAL A 69 -18.72 -18.63 -4.65
CA VAL A 69 -17.58 -17.88 -4.06
C VAL A 69 -16.21 -18.54 -4.33
N SER A 70 -16.14 -19.70 -4.97
CA SER A 70 -14.86 -20.36 -5.30
C SER A 70 -14.47 -20.22 -6.77
N ASN A 71 -15.42 -19.89 -7.63
CA ASN A 71 -15.28 -20.00 -9.09
C ASN A 71 -14.84 -18.69 -9.75
N TRP A 72 -13.87 -18.01 -9.14
CA TRP A 72 -13.37 -16.70 -9.59
C TRP A 72 -12.88 -16.67 -11.03
N ARG A 73 -12.26 -17.77 -11.51
CA ARG A 73 -11.77 -17.87 -12.90
C ARG A 73 -12.95 -17.89 -13.86
N LYS A 74 -13.95 -18.72 -13.54
CA LYS A 74 -15.17 -18.85 -14.33
C LYS A 74 -15.95 -17.55 -14.36
N ILE A 75 -16.00 -16.81 -13.24
CA ILE A 75 -16.60 -15.47 -13.17
C ILE A 75 -15.82 -14.49 -14.05
N MET A 76 -14.48 -14.49 -13.98
CA MET A 76 -13.64 -13.63 -14.81
C MET A 76 -13.79 -13.91 -16.32
N GLU A 77 -14.01 -15.17 -16.70
CA GLU A 77 -14.23 -15.58 -18.10
C GLU A 77 -15.67 -15.32 -18.56
N ALA A 78 -16.66 -15.43 -17.65
CA ALA A 78 -18.07 -15.26 -17.98
C ALA A 78 -18.51 -13.78 -18.12
N TYR A 79 -17.81 -12.84 -17.46
CA TYR A 79 -18.14 -11.42 -17.50
C TYR A 79 -16.95 -10.60 -18.00
N SER A 80 -17.23 -9.52 -18.72
CA SER A 80 -16.19 -8.59 -19.16
C SER A 80 -15.73 -7.72 -17.99
N PHE A 81 -14.48 -7.89 -17.56
CA PHE A 81 -13.82 -7.00 -16.59
C PHE A 81 -12.74 -6.17 -17.30
N SER A 82 -12.22 -5.12 -16.64
CA SER A 82 -11.04 -4.41 -17.14
C SER A 82 -9.85 -5.36 -17.28
N GLU A 83 -9.00 -5.16 -18.29
CA GLU A 83 -7.77 -5.94 -18.51
C GLU A 83 -6.83 -5.95 -17.29
N SER A 84 -6.96 -4.95 -16.42
CA SER A 84 -6.19 -4.86 -15.18
C SER A 84 -6.68 -5.82 -14.08
N ARG A 85 -7.83 -6.48 -14.26
CA ARG A 85 -8.44 -7.41 -13.29
C ARG A 85 -7.90 -8.81 -13.48
N THR A 86 -7.74 -9.46 -12.34
CA THR A 86 -7.33 -10.86 -12.24
C THR A 86 -8.28 -11.58 -11.29
N ASN A 87 -8.34 -12.90 -11.42
CA ASN A 87 -9.05 -13.78 -10.48
C ASN A 87 -8.76 -13.43 -9.01
N VAL A 88 -7.48 -13.18 -8.68
CA VAL A 88 -7.06 -12.75 -7.34
C VAL A 88 -7.71 -11.43 -6.93
N SER A 89 -7.75 -10.45 -7.83
CA SER A 89 -8.38 -9.15 -7.55
C SER A 89 -9.89 -9.29 -7.28
N LEU A 90 -10.59 -10.20 -7.96
CA LEU A 90 -12.01 -10.48 -7.73
C LEU A 90 -12.23 -11.09 -6.34
N LYS A 91 -11.42 -12.09 -5.98
CA LYS A 91 -11.42 -12.69 -4.63
C LYS A 91 -11.19 -11.64 -3.54
N ASP A 92 -10.18 -10.79 -3.70
CA ASP A 92 -9.86 -9.75 -2.73
C ASP A 92 -10.94 -8.67 -2.65
N LYS A 93 -11.58 -8.33 -3.78
CA LYS A 93 -12.72 -7.41 -3.78
C LYS A 93 -13.90 -7.97 -2.98
N TYR A 94 -14.22 -9.25 -3.17
CA TYR A 94 -15.26 -9.92 -2.38
C TYR A 94 -14.91 -9.97 -0.88
N ARG A 95 -13.65 -10.23 -0.52
CA ARG A 95 -13.20 -10.19 0.89
C ARG A 95 -13.39 -8.82 1.52
N ASN A 96 -13.09 -7.75 0.79
CA ASN A 96 -13.35 -6.38 1.26
C ASN A 96 -14.85 -6.12 1.42
N PHE A 97 -15.70 -6.63 0.51
CA PHE A 97 -17.15 -6.54 0.69
C PHE A 97 -17.63 -7.26 1.94
N LYS A 98 -17.18 -8.49 2.17
CA LYS A 98 -17.51 -9.22 3.41
C LYS A 98 -17.10 -8.42 4.64
N LYS A 99 -15.91 -7.82 4.66
CA LYS A 99 -15.48 -7.00 5.80
C LYS A 99 -16.41 -5.81 6.02
N VAL A 100 -16.79 -5.09 4.96
CA VAL A 100 -17.66 -3.91 5.10
C VAL A 100 -19.09 -4.30 5.46
N PHE A 101 -19.66 -5.30 4.79
CA PHE A 101 -21.07 -5.68 4.91
C PHE A 101 -21.38 -6.57 6.12
N ILE A 102 -20.40 -7.32 6.64
CA ILE A 102 -20.59 -8.13 7.86
C ILE A 102 -20.47 -7.28 9.13
N ILE A 103 -19.80 -6.13 9.06
CA ILE A 103 -19.69 -5.20 10.20
C ILE A 103 -20.98 -4.38 10.41
N GLU A 104 -21.89 -4.31 9.43
CA GLU A 104 -23.17 -3.59 9.56
C GLU A 104 -24.35 -4.45 10.05
N LYS A 105 -24.09 -5.69 10.50
CA LYS A 105 -25.15 -6.55 11.02
C LYS A 105 -24.92 -6.86 12.50
N ASP A 106 -24.93 -5.82 13.31
CA ASP A 106 -25.23 -5.84 14.75
C ASP A 106 -26.04 -4.58 15.12
#